data_AF-A0A7Y8IW06-F1
#
_entry.id   AF-A0A7Y8IW06-F1
#
_cell.length_a   1.000
_cell.length_b   1.000
_cell.length_c   1.000
_cell.angle_alpha   90.00
_cell.angle_beta   90.00
_cell.angle_gamma   90.00
#
_symmetry.space_group_name_H-M   'P 1'
#
loop_
_entity.id
_entity.type
_entity.pdbx_description
1 polymer ?
#
loop_
_entity_poly.entity_id
_entity_poly.type
_entity_poly.pdbx_seq_one_letter_code
_entity_poly.pdbx_strand_id
1 'polypeptide(L)' 'LIQRLREIPGVRGIHIMAIEWEEKVPEIAKASGLLPRPQL' A
#
# COMPACT_ATOMS: atom_id res chain seq x y z
N LEU A 1 1.02 -8.89 -5.36
CA LEU A 1 -0.26 -8.29 -5.81
C LEU A 1 -0.22 -6.77 -5.83
N ILE A 2 0.10 -6.09 -4.72
CA ILE A 2 0.14 -4.61 -4.64
C ILE A 2 0.99 -3.96 -5.74
N GLN A 3 2.19 -4.48 -6.02
CA GLN A 3 3.04 -3.97 -7.10
C GLN A 3 2.37 -4.05 -8.48
N ARG A 4 1.65 -5.14 -8.76
CA ARG A 4 0.92 -5.33 -10.04
C ARG A 4 -0.26 -4.37 -10.17
N LEU A 5 -0.95 -4.06 -9.08
CA LEU A 5 -2.04 -3.08 -9.09
C LEU A 5 -1.54 -1.67 -9.40
N ARG A 6 -0.31 -1.33 -8.99
CA ARG A 6 0.33 -0.05 -9.31
C ARG A 6 0.69 0.11 -10.80
N GLU A 7 0.85 -1.00 -11.52
CA GLU A 7 1.15 -0.99 -12.96
C GLU A 7 -0.12 -0.75 -13.82
N ILE A 8 -1.32 -0.84 -13.23
CA ILE A 8 -2.58 -0.63 -13.96
C ILE A 8 -2.75 0.87 -14.29
N PRO A 9 -2.92 1.24 -15.57
CA PRO A 9 -3.13 2.63 -15.97
C PRO A 9 -4.32 3.26 -15.22
N GLY A 10 -4.09 4.44 -14.63
CA GLY A 10 -5.10 5.20 -13.91
C GLY A 10 -5.21 4.92 -12.40
N VAL A 11 -4.51 3.91 -11.87
CA VAL A 11 -4.45 3.68 -10.41
C VAL A 11 -3.54 4.73 -9.76
N ARG A 12 -4.09 5.53 -8.83
CA ARG A 12 -3.37 6.61 -8.13
C ARG A 12 -3.03 6.30 -6.66
N GLY A 13 -3.54 5.20 -6.12
CA GLY A 13 -3.37 4.87 -4.72
C GLY A 13 -4.01 3.54 -4.38
N ILE A 14 -3.70 3.05 -3.18
CA ILE A 14 -4.15 1.76 -2.67
C ILE A 14 -4.62 1.98 -1.23
N HIS A 15 -5.83 1.50 -0.91
CA HIS A 15 -6.34 1.44 0.44
C HIS A 15 -6.09 0.03 1.00
N ILE A 16 -5.41 -0.07 2.14
CA ILE A 16 -5.16 -1.33 2.83
C ILE A 16 -6.09 -1.36 4.03
N MET A 17 -6.97 -2.36 4.08
CA MET A 17 -7.83 -2.65 5.23
C MET A 17 -7.47 -4.03 5.74
N ALA A 18 -7.13 -4.13 7.02
CA ALA A 18 -6.95 -5.39 7.72
C ALA A 18 -8.20 -5.69 8.54
N ILE A 19 -8.42 -6.97 8.79
CA ILE A 19 -9.41 -7.47 9.75
C ILE A 19 -8.60 -8.30 10.74
N GLU A 20 -8.56 -7.88 12.00
CA GLU A 20 -7.85 -8.58 13.10
C GLU A 20 -6.32 -8.69 12.90
N TRP A 21 -5.71 -7.85 12.05
CA TRP A 21 -4.27 -7.88 11.75
C TRP A 21 -3.72 -6.48 11.41
N GLU A 22 -4.30 -5.46 12.02
CA GLU A 22 -4.01 -4.04 11.77
C GLU A 22 -2.54 -3.70 12.02
N GLU A 23 -1.89 -4.40 12.96
CA GLU A 23 -0.47 -4.22 13.29
C GLU A 23 0.47 -4.62 12.14
N LYS A 24 -0.01 -5.41 11.18
CA LYS A 24 0.78 -5.82 10.00
C LYS A 24 0.67 -4.87 8.82
N VAL A 25 -0.29 -3.96 8.83
CA VAL A 25 -0.46 -2.96 7.77
C VAL A 25 0.82 -2.14 7.53
N PRO A 26 1.57 -1.66 8.56
CA PRO A 26 2.82 -0.94 8.36
C PRO A 26 3.91 -1.78 7.66
N GLU A 27 4.03 -3.07 8.02
CA GLU A 27 4.99 -4.00 7.42
C GLU A 27 4.66 -4.22 5.93
N ILE A 28 3.38 -4.44 5.61
CA ILE A 28 2.90 -4.62 4.23
C ILE A 28 3.14 -3.34 3.40
N ALA A 29 2.82 -2.17 3.96
CA ALA A 29 3.02 -0.89 3.30
C ALA A 29 4.51 -0.63 3.00
N LYS A 30 5.40 -0.94 3.96
CA LYS A 30 6.85 -0.85 3.79
C LYS A 30 7.37 -1.81 2.72
N ALA A 31 7.00 -3.09 2.82
CA ALA A 31 7.41 -4.13 1.87
C ALA A 31 6.91 -3.84 0.44
N SER A 32 5.78 -3.14 0.31
CA SER A 32 5.20 -2.76 -0.97
C SER A 32 5.71 -1.42 -1.52
N GLY A 33 6.65 -0.76 -0.83
CA GLY A 33 7.19 0.54 -1.23
C GLY A 33 6.14 1.65 -1.29
N LEU A 34 5.17 1.61 -0.37
CA LEU A 34 4.14 2.65 -0.18
C LEU A 34 4.54 3.70 0.87
N LEU A 35 5.69 3.49 1.52
CA LEU A 35 6.31 4.42 2.47
C LEU A 35 7.67 4.89 1.92
N PRO A 36 8.11 6.14 2.23
CA PRO A 36 7.37 7.17 2.98
C PRO A 36 6.21 7.75 2.17
N ARG A 37 5.24 8.34 2.86
CA ARG A 37 4.11 9.02 2.21
C ARG A 37 4.62 10.29 1.50
N PRO A 38 4.12 10.63 0.29
CA PRO A 38 4.49 11.89 -0.36
C PRO A 38 4.21 13.08 0.56
N GLN A 39 5.16 14.00 0.62
CA GLN A 39 4.99 15.29 1.30
C GLN A 39 4.48 16.30 0.28
N LEU A 40 3.57 17.18 0.70
CA LEU A 40 3.08 18.29 -0.11
C LEU A 40 4.10 19.42 -0.16
#